data_AF-A0AAU8LS41-F1
#
_entry.id   AF-A0AAU8LS41-F1
#
_cell.length_a   1.000
_cell.length_b   1.000
_cell.length_c   1.000
_cell.angle_alpha   90.00
_cell.angle_beta   90.00
_cell.angle_gamma   90.00
#
_symmetry.space_group_name_H-M   'P 1'
#
loop_
_entity.id
_entity.type
_entity.pdbx_description
1 polymer ?
#
loop_
_entity_poly.entity_id
_entity_poly.type
_entity_poly.pdbx_seq_one_letter_code
_entity_poly.pdbx_strand_id
1 'polypeptide(L)'
;MAETAEKRYAILIASSSYPKEPGLKDLRCPENDVDALDAVLRSPDFGGFSKTFVFKNRPNHEVLERIETVLGEAGRHDLVLIYFSGHGKLNPAGQLCLATANTKLRALGSTSIPVGSIKSYFDHSASRKKIFLLDCCYSGAVGKDFTRGGVDDQLQLVSRGQGTFIMTASTGIEVAVEKEGDEHGLFTKHLVQGIRSGEADMNEDGLVDMQELYEYVHEKVREEGAQKPMQWGLGVKGSMIIAKSGRVAKEKRRQELRAKLYELAAQGLLSDGIVSAAVHVISLPDKEMTAKDRECLQLIEQLTDERISVGNFVECWVKTCLSNESEQKGVWSGSPYASNSDFAWSVSFNDGLSGALNRSSNVAFRLVRGGQ
;
A
#
# COMPACT_ATOMS: atom_id res chain seq x y z
N MET A 1 -14.81 -11.68 -26.79
CA MET A 1 -14.23 -12.77 -25.97
C MET A 1 -14.39 -12.35 -24.52
N ALA A 2 -15.06 -13.15 -23.69
CA ALA A 2 -15.16 -12.85 -22.27
C ALA A 2 -13.74 -12.77 -21.69
N GLU A 3 -13.41 -11.66 -21.06
CA GLU A 3 -12.14 -11.48 -20.36
C GLU A 3 -12.14 -12.47 -19.19
N THR A 4 -11.48 -13.62 -19.35
CA THR A 4 -11.34 -14.60 -18.27
C THR A 4 -10.69 -13.92 -17.08
N ALA A 5 -11.36 -13.93 -15.93
CA ALA A 5 -10.84 -13.39 -14.69
C ALA A 5 -9.43 -13.96 -14.43
N GLU A 6 -8.51 -13.07 -14.05
CA GLU A 6 -7.13 -13.43 -13.70
C GLU A 6 -7.11 -14.52 -12.64
N LYS A 7 -6.40 -15.62 -12.90
CA LYS A 7 -6.10 -16.60 -11.85
C LYS A 7 -4.82 -16.22 -11.15
N ARG A 8 -4.80 -16.45 -9.84
CA ARG A 8 -3.68 -16.13 -8.96
C ARG A 8 -3.20 -17.41 -8.28
N TYR A 9 -1.93 -17.74 -8.48
CA TYR A 9 -1.27 -18.94 -7.96
C TYR A 9 -0.19 -18.53 -6.96
N ALA A 10 -0.14 -19.19 -5.80
CA ALA A 10 0.96 -19.03 -4.85
C ALA A 10 1.62 -20.37 -4.54
N ILE A 11 2.94 -20.41 -4.52
CA ILE A 11 3.75 -21.55 -4.07
C ILE A 11 4.56 -21.07 -2.89
N LEU A 12 4.24 -21.58 -1.70
CA LEU A 12 4.80 -21.13 -0.43
C LEU A 12 5.64 -22.26 0.16
N ILE A 13 6.93 -22.01 0.33
CA ILE A 13 7.91 -23.05 0.66
C ILE A 13 8.58 -22.68 1.99
N ALA A 14 8.42 -23.54 2.98
CA ALA A 14 9.08 -23.46 4.28
C ALA A 14 10.06 -24.61 4.43
N SER A 15 11.30 -24.29 4.77
CA SER A 15 12.30 -25.28 5.19
C SER A 15 12.88 -24.88 6.53
N SER A 16 12.45 -25.58 7.58
CA SER A 16 12.81 -25.34 8.98
C SER A 16 13.62 -26.49 9.59
N SER A 17 13.48 -27.73 9.12
CA SER A 17 14.16 -28.89 9.72
C SER A 17 15.10 -29.63 8.76
N TYR A 18 16.31 -29.94 9.24
CA TYR A 18 17.40 -30.52 8.45
C TYR A 18 18.07 -31.72 9.16
N PRO A 19 17.32 -32.79 9.50
CA PRO A 19 17.81 -33.89 10.33
C PRO A 19 18.98 -34.66 9.73
N LYS A 20 19.16 -34.59 8.40
CA LYS A 20 20.20 -35.32 7.65
C LYS A 20 21.45 -34.48 7.36
N GLU A 21 21.48 -33.21 7.76
CA GLU A 21 22.60 -32.29 7.48
C GLU A 21 22.89 -31.41 8.70
N PRO A 22 23.73 -31.88 9.64
CA PRO A 22 24.07 -31.15 10.87
C PRO A 22 24.68 -29.76 10.64
N GLY A 23 25.22 -29.48 9.44
CA GLY A 23 25.72 -28.16 9.07
C GLY A 23 24.63 -27.12 8.79
N LEU A 24 23.35 -27.54 8.75
CA LEU A 24 22.18 -26.68 8.68
C LEU A 24 21.44 -26.78 10.01
N LYS A 25 21.38 -25.66 10.74
CA LYS A 25 20.61 -25.59 11.98
C LYS A 25 19.12 -25.49 11.65
N ASP A 26 18.30 -26.12 12.48
CA ASP A 26 16.85 -25.95 12.38
C ASP A 26 16.45 -24.50 12.68
N LEU A 27 15.39 -24.04 12.02
CA LEU A 27 14.82 -22.70 12.10
C LEU A 27 13.42 -22.77 12.72
N ARG A 28 12.95 -21.70 13.34
CA ARG A 28 11.65 -21.70 14.04
C ARG A 28 10.55 -21.04 13.23
N CYS A 29 10.87 -19.97 12.50
CA CYS A 29 9.88 -19.12 11.84
C CYS A 29 9.32 -19.67 10.50
N PRO A 30 10.07 -20.42 9.65
CA PRO A 30 9.63 -20.68 8.27
C PRO A 30 8.23 -21.30 8.10
N GLU A 31 7.85 -22.22 8.98
CA GLU A 31 6.51 -22.85 8.90
C GLU A 31 5.39 -21.90 9.29
N ASN A 32 5.61 -21.04 10.29
CA ASN A 32 4.65 -20.00 10.68
C ASN A 32 4.57 -18.88 9.65
N ASP A 33 5.72 -18.52 9.06
CA ASP A 33 5.85 -17.54 8.00
C ASP A 33 4.95 -17.89 6.80
N VAL A 34 5.04 -19.12 6.30
CA VAL A 34 4.20 -19.57 5.18
C VAL A 34 2.73 -19.64 5.56
N ASP A 35 2.39 -20.01 6.80
CA ASP A 35 0.99 -20.07 7.25
C ASP A 35 0.36 -18.68 7.31
N ALA A 36 1.07 -17.70 7.88
CA ALA A 36 0.60 -16.33 7.97
C ALA A 36 0.44 -15.69 6.58
N LEU A 37 1.41 -15.93 5.69
CA LEU A 37 1.33 -15.43 4.32
C LEU A 37 0.22 -16.12 3.52
N ASP A 38 0.05 -17.44 3.64
CA ASP A 38 -1.03 -18.20 2.99
C ASP A 38 -2.41 -17.66 3.39
N ALA A 39 -2.61 -17.38 4.68
CA ALA A 39 -3.87 -16.84 5.20
C ALA A 39 -4.24 -15.50 4.54
N VAL A 40 -3.28 -14.59 4.39
CA VAL A 40 -3.50 -13.28 3.77
C VAL A 40 -3.67 -13.39 2.25
N LEU A 41 -2.87 -14.23 1.59
CA LEU A 41 -2.95 -14.40 0.14
C LEU A 41 -4.26 -15.06 -0.31
N ARG A 42 -4.76 -16.07 0.41
CA ARG A 42 -6.04 -16.73 0.10
C ARG A 42 -7.26 -15.85 0.37
N SER A 43 -7.15 -14.89 1.27
CA SER A 43 -8.28 -14.04 1.65
C SER A 43 -8.83 -13.28 0.43
N PRO A 44 -10.15 -13.38 0.13
CA PRO A 44 -10.80 -12.60 -0.92
C PRO A 44 -10.76 -11.08 -0.69
N ASP A 45 -10.64 -10.69 0.58
CA ASP A 45 -10.57 -9.30 1.03
C ASP A 45 -9.19 -8.69 0.78
N PHE A 46 -8.15 -9.53 0.67
CA PHE A 46 -6.77 -9.12 0.45
C PHE A 46 -6.22 -9.68 -0.87
N GLY A 47 -5.50 -10.81 -0.84
CA GLY A 47 -4.72 -11.31 -1.98
C GLY A 47 -5.54 -11.97 -3.11
N GLY A 48 -6.68 -12.57 -2.77
CA GLY A 48 -7.56 -13.26 -3.74
C GLY A 48 -6.89 -14.40 -4.50
N PHE A 49 -5.91 -15.09 -3.91
CA PHE A 49 -5.19 -16.18 -4.55
C PHE A 49 -6.06 -17.43 -4.66
N SER A 50 -6.47 -17.74 -5.89
CA SER A 50 -7.37 -18.85 -6.22
C SER A 50 -6.79 -20.24 -5.96
N LYS A 51 -5.46 -20.40 -6.04
CA LYS A 51 -4.76 -21.67 -5.82
C LYS A 51 -3.47 -21.41 -5.07
N THR A 52 -3.32 -21.95 -3.87
CA THR A 52 -2.05 -21.88 -3.13
C THR A 52 -1.56 -23.27 -2.77
N PHE A 53 -0.24 -23.48 -2.85
CA PHE A 53 0.43 -24.74 -2.58
C PHE A 53 1.48 -24.52 -1.49
N VAL A 54 1.26 -25.10 -0.32
CA VAL A 54 2.15 -24.93 0.85
C VAL A 54 3.02 -26.18 1.01
N PHE A 55 4.33 -25.98 0.98
CA PHE A 55 5.35 -27.02 1.16
C PHE A 55 6.14 -26.77 2.44
N LYS A 56 5.87 -27.55 3.49
CA LYS A 56 6.64 -27.51 4.75
C LYS A 56 7.58 -28.69 4.83
N ASN A 57 8.88 -28.43 4.93
CA ASN A 57 9.94 -29.43 5.08
C ASN A 57 9.87 -30.55 4.01
N ARG A 58 9.57 -30.16 2.77
CA ARG A 58 9.49 -31.08 1.62
C ARG A 58 10.82 -31.16 0.87
N PRO A 59 11.12 -32.30 0.21
CA PRO A 59 12.34 -32.42 -0.57
C PRO A 59 12.27 -31.57 -1.85
N ASN A 60 13.43 -31.19 -2.37
CA ASN A 60 13.54 -30.30 -3.53
C ASN A 60 12.74 -30.75 -4.77
N HIS A 61 12.73 -32.04 -5.11
CA HIS A 61 12.08 -32.55 -6.32
C HIS A 61 10.55 -32.37 -6.30
N GLU A 62 9.89 -32.60 -5.17
CA GLU A 62 8.44 -32.38 -5.03
C GLU A 62 8.07 -30.90 -5.26
N VAL A 63 8.91 -29.99 -4.75
CA VAL A 63 8.70 -28.54 -4.89
C VAL A 63 8.95 -28.10 -6.32
N LEU A 64 10.05 -28.54 -6.95
CA LEU A 64 10.40 -28.20 -8.33
C LEU A 64 9.35 -28.69 -9.32
N GLU A 65 8.85 -29.92 -9.15
CA GLU A 65 7.78 -30.48 -9.97
C GLU A 65 6.52 -29.60 -9.91
N ARG A 66 6.14 -29.14 -8.71
CA ARG A 66 4.98 -28.25 -8.56
C ARG A 66 5.23 -26.88 -9.18
N ILE A 67 6.41 -26.29 -9.00
CA ILE A 67 6.78 -25.01 -9.62
C ILE A 67 6.63 -25.09 -11.13
N GLU A 68 7.23 -26.12 -11.75
CA GLU A 68 7.17 -26.32 -13.19
C GLU A 68 5.74 -26.53 -13.68
N THR A 69 4.95 -27.37 -12.99
CA THR A 69 3.55 -27.63 -13.34
C THR A 69 2.71 -26.35 -13.28
N VAL A 70 2.78 -25.59 -12.19
CA VAL A 70 2.00 -24.34 -12.02
C VAL A 70 2.40 -23.29 -13.06
N LEU A 71 3.70 -23.14 -13.32
CA LEU A 71 4.18 -22.19 -14.33
C LEU A 71 3.83 -22.61 -15.76
N GLY A 72 3.65 -23.90 -16.02
CA GLY A 72 3.12 -24.44 -17.28
C GLY A 72 1.60 -24.30 -17.42
N GLU A 73 0.85 -24.37 -16.31
CA GLU A 73 -0.61 -24.16 -16.29
C GLU A 73 -1.01 -22.68 -16.38
N ALA A 74 -0.20 -21.78 -15.83
CA ALA A 74 -0.53 -20.36 -15.72
C ALA A 74 -0.61 -19.67 -17.09
N GLY A 75 -1.76 -19.07 -17.39
CA GLY A 75 -2.01 -18.33 -18.61
C GLY A 75 -1.33 -16.96 -18.63
N ARG A 76 -1.35 -16.29 -19.80
CA ARG A 76 -0.67 -14.99 -20.03
C ARG A 76 -1.08 -13.88 -19.07
N HIS A 77 -2.32 -13.93 -18.57
CA HIS A 77 -2.88 -12.92 -17.68
C HIS A 77 -2.89 -13.34 -16.21
N ASP A 78 -2.41 -14.55 -15.90
CA ASP A 78 -2.38 -15.08 -14.54
C ASP A 78 -1.16 -14.57 -13.79
N LEU A 79 -1.28 -14.45 -12.46
CA LEU A 79 -0.20 -14.09 -11.56
C LEU A 79 0.32 -15.34 -10.86
N VAL A 80 1.64 -15.53 -10.85
CA VAL A 80 2.31 -16.61 -10.11
C VAL A 80 3.25 -16.00 -9.08
N LEU A 81 3.02 -16.31 -7.80
CA LEU A 81 3.89 -15.94 -6.70
C LEU A 81 4.62 -17.19 -6.19
N ILE A 82 5.93 -17.08 -6.02
CA ILE A 82 6.74 -18.06 -5.30
C ILE A 82 7.32 -17.36 -4.08
N TYR A 83 7.15 -17.95 -2.91
CA TYR A 83 7.74 -17.49 -1.66
C TYR A 83 8.55 -18.62 -1.03
N PHE A 84 9.74 -18.31 -0.53
CA PHE A 84 10.58 -19.24 0.20
C PHE A 84 11.07 -18.62 1.51
N SER A 85 10.92 -19.37 2.61
CA SER A 85 11.53 -19.09 3.91
C SER A 85 12.42 -20.27 4.34
N GLY A 86 13.66 -19.97 4.72
CA GLY A 86 14.62 -20.97 5.19
C GLY A 86 16.09 -20.63 4.91
N HIS A 87 16.96 -21.64 4.88
CA HIS A 87 18.38 -21.43 4.56
C HIS A 87 18.63 -21.23 3.08
N GLY A 88 19.37 -20.18 2.73
CA GLY A 88 20.01 -20.01 1.42
C GLY A 88 21.52 -20.29 1.51
N LYS A 89 22.07 -21.00 0.52
CA LYS A 89 23.51 -21.28 0.41
C LYS A 89 24.00 -21.00 -1.00
N LEU A 90 25.23 -20.54 -1.12
CA LEU A 90 25.88 -20.40 -2.42
C LEU A 90 26.58 -21.70 -2.79
N ASN A 91 26.36 -22.18 -4.01
CA ASN A 91 27.15 -23.29 -4.55
C ASN A 91 28.58 -22.80 -4.92
N PRO A 92 29.52 -23.69 -5.30
CA PRO A 92 30.87 -23.28 -5.69
C PRO A 92 30.94 -22.31 -6.88
N ALA A 93 29.90 -22.25 -7.72
CA ALA A 93 29.78 -21.29 -8.82
C ALA A 93 29.21 -19.93 -8.37
N GLY A 94 28.93 -19.75 -7.08
CA GLY A 94 28.37 -18.53 -6.49
C GLY A 94 26.88 -18.34 -6.77
N GLN A 95 26.15 -19.37 -7.19
CA GLN A 95 24.71 -19.32 -7.46
C GLN A 95 23.91 -19.65 -6.21
N LEU A 96 22.77 -18.97 -6.02
CA LEU A 96 21.94 -19.20 -4.84
C LEU A 96 21.17 -20.52 -4.96
N CYS A 97 21.24 -21.30 -3.89
CA CYS A 97 20.58 -22.58 -3.70
C CYS A 97 19.73 -22.51 -2.42
N LEU A 98 18.42 -22.71 -2.56
CA LEU A 98 17.45 -22.71 -1.47
C LEU A 98 17.43 -24.10 -0.82
N ALA A 99 17.83 -24.19 0.44
CA ALA A 99 17.91 -25.45 1.15
C ALA A 99 16.52 -25.99 1.47
N THR A 100 16.35 -27.28 1.27
CA THR A 100 15.12 -28.05 1.52
C THR A 100 15.43 -29.21 2.47
N ALA A 101 14.42 -29.96 2.90
CA ALA A 101 14.59 -31.00 3.93
C ALA A 101 15.58 -32.13 3.57
N ASN A 102 15.86 -32.35 2.28
CA ASN A 102 16.83 -33.35 1.81
C ASN A 102 18.19 -32.75 1.40
N THR A 103 18.42 -31.46 1.65
CA THR A 103 19.66 -30.78 1.26
C THR A 103 20.87 -31.34 1.98
N LYS A 104 21.94 -31.55 1.18
CA LYS A 104 23.27 -31.93 1.64
C LYS A 104 24.27 -30.86 1.20
N LEU A 105 25.06 -30.32 2.12
CA LEU A 105 25.99 -29.21 1.82
C LEU A 105 27.06 -29.60 0.78
N ARG A 106 27.44 -30.88 0.73
CA ARG A 106 28.39 -31.41 -0.27
C ARG A 106 27.77 -31.62 -1.66
N ALA A 107 26.45 -31.59 -1.76
CA ALA A 107 25.69 -31.87 -2.99
C ALA A 107 24.57 -30.84 -3.21
N LEU A 108 24.85 -29.56 -2.93
CA LEU A 108 23.85 -28.48 -2.99
C LEU A 108 23.08 -28.48 -4.30
N GLY A 109 23.76 -28.51 -5.44
CA GLY A 109 23.11 -28.39 -6.75
C GLY A 109 22.04 -29.45 -7.06
N SER A 110 22.13 -30.65 -6.48
CA SER A 110 21.18 -31.74 -6.71
C SER A 110 20.20 -31.98 -5.56
N THR A 111 20.49 -31.47 -4.36
CA THR A 111 19.70 -31.74 -3.15
C THR A 111 19.03 -30.50 -2.57
N SER A 112 19.22 -29.35 -3.20
CA SER A 112 18.53 -28.09 -2.89
C SER A 112 17.76 -27.61 -4.12
N ILE A 113 17.16 -26.41 -4.06
CA ILE A 113 16.53 -25.76 -5.21
C ILE A 113 17.44 -24.64 -5.72
N PRO A 114 18.16 -24.82 -6.84
CA PRO A 114 18.90 -23.73 -7.45
C PRO A 114 17.93 -22.65 -7.96
N VAL A 115 18.21 -21.38 -7.62
CA VAL A 115 17.41 -20.25 -8.11
C VAL A 115 17.45 -20.15 -9.64
N GLY A 116 18.57 -20.56 -10.27
CA GLY A 116 18.67 -20.68 -11.72
C GLY A 116 17.62 -21.61 -12.34
N SER A 117 17.21 -22.68 -11.65
CA SER A 117 16.13 -23.56 -12.13
C SER A 117 14.79 -22.84 -12.13
N ILE A 118 14.46 -22.09 -11.06
CA ILE A 118 13.24 -21.28 -10.98
C ILE A 118 13.25 -20.21 -12.07
N LYS A 119 14.39 -19.54 -12.29
CA LYS A 119 14.55 -18.59 -13.40
C LYS A 119 14.24 -19.24 -14.75
N SER A 120 14.78 -20.42 -15.02
CA SER A 120 14.48 -21.15 -16.26
C SER A 120 12.97 -21.39 -16.41
N TYR A 121 12.28 -21.82 -15.36
CA TYR A 121 10.83 -22.01 -15.42
C TYR A 121 10.06 -20.70 -15.62
N PHE A 122 10.51 -19.60 -15.01
CA PHE A 122 9.96 -18.27 -15.28
C PHE A 122 10.15 -17.86 -16.74
N ASP A 123 11.32 -18.10 -17.34
CA ASP A 123 11.61 -17.72 -18.72
C ASP A 123 10.72 -18.51 -19.72
N HIS A 124 10.37 -19.76 -19.40
CA HIS A 124 9.52 -20.61 -20.26
C HIS A 124 8.01 -20.48 -19.97
N SER A 125 7.61 -19.86 -18.86
CA SER A 125 6.20 -19.72 -18.49
C SER A 125 5.48 -18.66 -19.34
N ALA A 126 4.29 -19.00 -19.81
CA ALA A 126 3.43 -18.09 -20.57
C ALA A 126 2.90 -16.91 -19.73
N SER A 127 2.83 -17.06 -18.40
CA SER A 127 2.41 -15.98 -17.49
C SER A 127 3.32 -14.77 -17.66
N ARG A 128 2.72 -13.59 -17.67
CA ARG A 128 3.46 -12.32 -17.75
C ARG A 128 3.63 -11.66 -16.40
N LYS A 129 3.12 -12.24 -15.30
CA LYS A 129 3.19 -11.65 -13.96
C LYS A 129 3.74 -12.67 -12.98
N LYS A 130 4.99 -12.46 -12.58
CA LYS A 130 5.71 -13.37 -11.69
C LYS A 130 6.25 -12.59 -10.49
N ILE A 131 6.01 -13.09 -9.30
CA ILE A 131 6.56 -12.54 -8.05
C ILE A 131 7.42 -13.61 -7.41
N PHE A 132 8.61 -13.23 -6.96
CA PHE A 132 9.50 -14.11 -6.23
C PHE A 132 9.99 -13.44 -4.94
N LEU A 133 9.52 -13.97 -3.81
CA LEU A 133 9.82 -13.46 -2.48
C LEU A 133 10.76 -14.44 -1.76
N LEU A 134 11.84 -13.93 -1.18
CA LEU A 134 12.89 -14.76 -0.57
C LEU A 134 13.25 -14.27 0.83
N ASP A 135 12.82 -15.01 1.84
CA ASP A 135 13.21 -14.85 3.24
C ASP A 135 14.33 -15.84 3.60
N CYS A 136 15.53 -15.58 3.09
CA CYS A 136 16.69 -16.43 3.34
C CYS A 136 18.00 -15.64 3.37
N CYS A 137 19.02 -16.22 4.02
CA CYS A 137 20.39 -15.71 3.94
C CYS A 137 20.90 -15.78 2.49
N TYR A 138 21.82 -14.89 2.11
CA TYR A 138 22.42 -14.84 0.76
C TYR A 138 21.43 -14.55 -0.38
N SER A 139 20.19 -14.16 -0.06
CA SER A 139 19.16 -13.80 -1.04
C SER A 139 19.58 -12.65 -1.97
N GLY A 140 20.43 -11.73 -1.51
CA GLY A 140 21.00 -10.67 -2.36
C GLY A 140 21.83 -11.16 -3.56
N ALA A 141 22.27 -12.42 -3.56
CA ALA A 141 22.96 -13.01 -4.71
C ALA A 141 22.03 -13.32 -5.89
N VAL A 142 20.70 -13.34 -5.68
CA VAL A 142 19.68 -13.62 -6.71
C VAL A 142 19.78 -12.66 -7.88
N GLY A 143 20.10 -11.39 -7.60
CA GLY A 143 20.35 -10.41 -8.64
C GLY A 143 21.37 -10.89 -9.68
N LYS A 144 22.45 -11.59 -9.28
CA LYS A 144 23.46 -12.10 -10.23
C LYS A 144 22.92 -13.21 -11.13
N ASP A 145 22.01 -14.05 -10.63
CA ASP A 145 21.42 -15.14 -11.41
C ASP A 145 20.39 -14.61 -12.42
N PHE A 146 19.69 -13.52 -12.08
CA PHE A 146 18.69 -12.91 -12.95
C PHE A 146 19.22 -11.80 -13.88
N THR A 147 20.33 -11.14 -13.56
CA THR A 147 20.93 -10.04 -14.37
C THR A 147 21.98 -10.49 -15.39
N ARG A 148 22.44 -11.75 -15.34
CA ARG A 148 23.45 -12.31 -16.27
C ARG A 148 22.99 -12.47 -17.72
N GLY A 149 21.73 -12.14 -18.04
CA GLY A 149 21.23 -11.98 -19.42
C GLY A 149 20.62 -10.58 -19.53
N GLY A 150 21.37 -9.64 -20.12
CA GLY A 150 21.11 -8.21 -20.01
C GLY A 150 19.71 -7.78 -20.46
N VAL A 151 19.12 -6.82 -19.73
CA VAL A 151 18.03 -5.97 -20.20
C VAL A 151 18.15 -4.61 -19.51
N ASP A 152 18.04 -3.55 -20.31
CA ASP A 152 17.97 -2.15 -19.90
C ASP A 152 16.80 -1.88 -18.94
N ASP A 153 17.10 -1.09 -17.92
CA ASP A 153 16.18 -0.60 -16.92
C ASP A 153 15.41 0.61 -17.50
N GLN A 154 14.27 0.36 -18.16
CA GLN A 154 13.31 1.42 -18.46
C GLN A 154 11.90 1.02 -18.04
N LEU A 155 11.50 1.58 -16.89
CA LEU A 155 10.12 1.65 -16.43
C LEU A 155 9.29 2.41 -17.47
N GLN A 156 8.40 1.71 -18.19
CA GLN A 156 7.30 2.35 -18.91
C GLN A 156 5.98 2.04 -18.19
N LEU A 157 5.25 3.11 -17.84
CA LEU A 157 3.89 3.02 -17.32
C LEU A 157 2.99 2.37 -18.39
N VAL A 158 2.59 1.12 -18.14
CA VAL A 158 1.51 0.44 -18.85
C VAL A 158 0.49 0.06 -17.79
N SER A 159 -0.79 0.38 -17.96
CA SER A 159 -1.86 0.19 -16.96
C SER A 159 -2.14 -1.28 -16.54
N ARG A 160 -1.36 -2.27 -17.01
CA ARG A 160 -1.40 -3.66 -16.55
C ARG A 160 0.02 -4.13 -16.28
N GLY A 161 0.34 -4.32 -15.00
CA GLY A 161 1.58 -4.90 -14.51
C GLY A 161 1.97 -6.17 -15.27
N GLN A 162 3.16 -6.23 -15.83
CA GLN A 162 3.78 -7.45 -16.36
C GLN A 162 5.28 -7.40 -16.11
N GLY A 163 5.94 -8.54 -15.98
CA GLY A 163 7.35 -8.71 -15.66
C GLY A 163 7.54 -9.75 -14.55
N THR A 164 8.79 -9.84 -14.09
CA THR A 164 9.15 -10.59 -12.88
C THR A 164 9.61 -9.61 -11.82
N PHE A 165 8.94 -9.59 -10.67
CA PHE A 165 9.33 -8.82 -9.51
C PHE A 165 9.97 -9.74 -8.48
N ILE A 166 11.16 -9.39 -8.00
CA ILE A 166 11.90 -10.17 -7.01
C ILE A 166 12.11 -9.30 -5.79
N MET A 167 11.82 -9.83 -4.61
CA MET A 167 12.07 -9.17 -3.34
C MET A 167 12.75 -10.13 -2.37
N THR A 168 13.74 -9.65 -1.65
CA THR A 168 14.53 -10.47 -0.73
C THR A 168 14.70 -9.81 0.62
N ALA A 169 14.79 -10.59 1.70
CA ALA A 169 14.98 -10.09 3.07
C ALA A 169 16.35 -9.46 3.35
N SER A 170 17.42 -9.84 2.63
CA SER A 170 18.79 -9.39 2.94
C SER A 170 19.69 -9.13 1.72
N THR A 171 20.72 -8.31 1.92
CA THR A 171 21.68 -7.85 0.89
C THR A 171 22.74 -8.87 0.48
N GLY A 172 22.78 -10.05 1.11
CA GLY A 172 23.61 -11.17 0.65
C GLY A 172 24.65 -11.68 1.65
N ILE A 173 24.87 -11.06 2.82
CA ILE A 173 25.76 -11.58 3.89
C ILE A 173 25.22 -11.17 5.26
N GLU A 174 23.99 -11.55 5.58
CA GLU A 174 23.44 -11.35 6.92
C GLU A 174 22.79 -12.66 7.35
N VAL A 175 23.19 -13.15 8.52
CA VAL A 175 22.51 -14.28 9.16
C VAL A 175 21.15 -13.75 9.60
N ALA A 176 20.06 -14.37 9.13
CA ALA A 176 18.73 -14.07 9.63
C ALA A 176 18.72 -14.33 11.15
N VAL A 177 18.60 -13.26 11.93
CA VAL A 177 18.53 -13.35 13.39
C VAL A 177 17.06 -13.56 13.75
N GLU A 178 16.66 -14.82 13.99
CA GLU A 178 15.41 -15.10 14.70
C GLU A 178 15.63 -14.77 16.18
N LYS A 179 14.94 -13.77 16.74
CA LYS A 179 15.02 -13.51 18.18
C LYS A 179 14.20 -14.58 18.91
N GLU A 180 14.63 -14.96 20.11
CA GLU A 180 13.82 -15.85 20.96
C GLU A 180 12.48 -15.18 21.28
N GLY A 181 11.38 -15.83 20.90
CA GLY A 181 10.02 -15.34 21.07
C GLY A 181 9.35 -14.79 19.82
N ASP A 182 10.07 -14.62 18.70
CA ASP A 182 9.48 -14.20 17.44
C ASP A 182 8.64 -15.33 16.82
N GLU A 183 7.37 -15.04 16.52
CA GLU A 183 6.46 -15.96 15.83
C GLU A 183 6.79 -16.09 14.33
N HIS A 184 7.37 -15.03 13.74
CA HIS A 184 7.67 -14.88 12.32
C HIS A 184 9.03 -14.24 12.08
N GLY A 185 9.63 -14.51 10.92
CA GLY A 185 10.82 -13.79 10.45
C GLY A 185 10.51 -12.30 10.26
N LEU A 186 11.46 -11.41 10.56
CA LEU A 186 11.24 -9.96 10.53
C LEU A 186 10.70 -9.44 9.18
N PHE A 187 11.24 -9.96 8.08
CA PHE A 187 10.77 -9.65 6.73
C PHE A 187 9.32 -10.09 6.52
N THR A 188 9.00 -11.34 6.88
CA THR A 188 7.67 -11.92 6.69
C THR A 188 6.62 -11.28 7.59
N LYS A 189 6.98 -10.96 8.83
CA LYS A 189 6.15 -10.18 9.76
C LYS A 189 5.64 -8.91 9.09
N HIS A 190 6.55 -8.11 8.52
CA HIS A 190 6.19 -6.83 7.89
C HIS A 190 5.47 -6.99 6.55
N LEU A 191 5.77 -8.04 5.77
CA LEU A 191 4.97 -8.37 4.57
C LEU A 191 3.51 -8.64 4.93
N VAL A 192 3.28 -9.52 5.90
CA VAL A 192 1.93 -9.91 6.34
C VAL A 192 1.21 -8.71 6.96
N GLN A 193 1.90 -7.95 7.83
CA GLN A 193 1.33 -6.78 8.47
C GLN A 193 0.94 -5.72 7.44
N GLY A 194 1.82 -5.36 6.51
CA GLY A 194 1.56 -4.33 5.51
C GLY A 194 0.36 -4.64 4.63
N ILE A 195 0.20 -5.89 4.23
CA ILE A 195 -0.98 -6.32 3.46
C ILE A 195 -2.24 -6.33 4.34
N ARG A 196 -2.18 -6.89 5.55
CA ARG A 196 -3.36 -7.09 6.40
C ARG A 196 -3.91 -5.79 6.99
N SER A 197 -3.05 -4.84 7.33
CA SER A 197 -3.44 -3.52 7.84
C SER A 197 -3.80 -2.53 6.73
N GLY A 198 -3.43 -2.85 5.49
CA GLY A 198 -3.47 -1.93 4.36
C GLY A 198 -2.50 -0.77 4.47
N GLU A 199 -1.56 -0.77 5.43
CA GLU A 199 -0.57 0.30 5.56
C GLU A 199 0.45 0.30 4.42
N ALA A 200 0.59 -0.81 3.70
CA ALA A 200 1.39 -0.87 2.49
C ALA A 200 0.72 -0.20 1.27
N ASP A 201 -0.53 0.25 1.38
CA ASP A 201 -1.20 1.08 0.36
C ASP A 201 -0.82 2.54 0.61
N MET A 202 0.32 2.92 0.06
CA MET A 202 0.98 4.20 0.33
C MET A 202 0.33 5.35 -0.44
N ASN A 203 -0.30 5.04 -1.59
CA ASN A 203 -1.01 6.02 -2.41
C ASN A 203 -2.51 6.12 -2.07
N GLU A 204 -3.01 5.22 -1.21
CA GLU A 204 -4.39 5.09 -0.75
C GLU A 204 -5.39 4.79 -1.89
N ASP A 205 -5.00 4.08 -2.95
CA ASP A 205 -5.88 3.73 -4.06
C ASP A 205 -6.74 2.48 -3.81
N GLY A 206 -6.61 1.86 -2.63
CA GLY A 206 -7.34 0.66 -2.23
C GLY A 206 -6.63 -0.64 -2.64
N LEU A 207 -5.49 -0.55 -3.31
CA LEU A 207 -4.66 -1.67 -3.75
C LEU A 207 -3.28 -1.56 -3.10
N VAL A 208 -2.59 -2.69 -3.05
CA VAL A 208 -1.19 -2.75 -2.67
C VAL A 208 -0.43 -3.33 -3.86
N ASP A 209 0.45 -2.53 -4.44
CA ASP A 209 1.38 -3.00 -5.46
C ASP A 209 2.73 -3.44 -4.87
N MET A 210 3.51 -4.18 -5.67
CA MET A 210 4.79 -4.71 -5.21
C MET A 210 5.83 -3.65 -4.85
N GLN A 211 5.79 -2.47 -5.47
CA GLN A 211 6.68 -1.36 -5.16
C GLN A 211 6.29 -0.74 -3.81
N GLU A 212 5.00 -0.52 -3.57
CA GLU A 212 4.53 0.02 -2.28
C GLU A 212 4.79 -0.97 -1.14
N LEU A 213 4.52 -2.26 -1.38
CA LEU A 213 4.84 -3.31 -0.42
C LEU A 213 6.35 -3.35 -0.13
N TYR A 214 7.19 -3.17 -1.15
CA TYR A 214 8.64 -3.09 -0.96
C TYR A 214 9.03 -1.90 -0.09
N GLU A 215 8.52 -0.71 -0.39
CA GLU A 215 8.82 0.51 0.34
C GLU A 215 8.43 0.39 1.81
N TYR A 216 7.21 -0.07 2.08
CA TYR A 216 6.71 -0.32 3.43
C TYR A 216 7.61 -1.29 4.20
N VAL A 217 7.90 -2.46 3.62
CA VAL A 217 8.69 -3.49 4.29
C VAL A 217 10.14 -3.02 4.48
N HIS A 218 10.74 -2.36 3.49
CA HIS A 218 12.08 -1.83 3.59
C HIS A 218 12.20 -0.81 4.72
N GLU A 219 11.23 0.10 4.86
CA GLU A 219 11.18 1.05 5.96
C GLU A 219 11.06 0.34 7.32
N LYS A 220 10.04 -0.52 7.49
CA LYS A 220 9.75 -1.17 8.77
C LYS A 220 10.84 -2.14 9.23
N VAL A 221 11.42 -2.90 8.30
CA VAL A 221 12.54 -3.80 8.61
C VAL A 221 13.76 -3.00 9.07
N ARG A 222 14.02 -1.83 8.47
CA ARG A 222 15.14 -0.95 8.86
C ARG A 222 14.92 -0.25 10.20
N GLU A 223 13.67 0.03 10.56
CA GLU A 223 13.31 0.58 11.89
C GLU A 223 13.54 -0.45 13.01
N GLU A 224 13.22 -1.73 12.76
CA GLU A 224 13.22 -2.77 13.79
C GLU A 224 14.50 -3.62 13.83
N GLY A 225 15.28 -3.64 12.74
CA GLY A 225 16.44 -4.51 12.60
C GLY A 225 17.53 -4.01 11.65
N ALA A 226 18.59 -4.80 11.54
CA ALA A 226 19.73 -4.52 10.68
C ALA A 226 19.55 -5.05 9.24
N GLN A 227 18.53 -5.88 9.01
CA GLN A 227 18.22 -6.43 7.70
C GLN A 227 17.96 -5.32 6.68
N LYS A 228 18.41 -5.54 5.45
CA LYS A 228 18.18 -4.62 4.34
C LYS A 228 17.49 -5.36 3.20
N PRO A 229 16.16 -5.26 3.10
CA PRO A 229 15.44 -5.82 1.98
C PRO A 229 15.95 -5.25 0.66
N MET A 230 15.91 -6.05 -0.40
CA MET A 230 16.29 -5.63 -1.75
C MET A 230 15.20 -6.03 -2.74
N GLN A 231 15.14 -5.31 -3.86
CA GLN A 231 14.23 -5.61 -4.96
C GLN A 231 14.92 -5.58 -6.33
N TRP A 232 14.35 -6.34 -7.27
CA TRP A 232 14.71 -6.31 -8.69
C TRP A 232 13.44 -6.43 -9.54
N GLY A 233 13.33 -5.59 -10.56
CA GLY A 233 12.31 -5.72 -11.61
C GLY A 233 12.95 -6.20 -12.91
N LEU A 234 12.41 -7.24 -13.53
CA LEU A 234 12.84 -7.73 -14.84
C LEU A 234 11.71 -7.54 -15.83
N GLY A 235 11.89 -6.57 -16.74
CA GLY A 235 10.87 -6.21 -17.72
C GLY A 235 9.56 -5.76 -17.08
N VAL A 236 9.61 -5.23 -15.85
CA VAL A 236 8.43 -4.76 -15.12
C VAL A 236 7.88 -3.52 -15.81
N LYS A 237 6.63 -3.61 -16.29
CA LYS A 237 5.87 -2.50 -16.86
C LYS A 237 4.55 -2.38 -16.13
N GLY A 238 4.27 -1.20 -15.59
CA GLY A 238 3.08 -0.96 -14.75
C GLY A 238 3.19 -1.49 -13.32
N SER A 239 2.15 -1.21 -12.53
CA SER A 239 2.03 -1.69 -11.15
C SER A 239 1.61 -3.15 -11.08
N MET A 240 2.36 -3.94 -10.32
CA MET A 240 2.07 -5.36 -10.07
C MET A 240 1.29 -5.50 -8.76
N ILE A 241 -0.03 -5.58 -8.86
CA ILE A 241 -0.92 -5.63 -7.69
C ILE A 241 -0.86 -6.99 -6.99
N ILE A 242 -0.45 -7.00 -5.73
CA ILE A 242 -0.36 -8.21 -4.91
C ILE A 242 -1.63 -8.42 -4.06
N ALA A 243 -2.20 -7.36 -3.52
CA ALA A 243 -3.37 -7.45 -2.65
C ALA A 243 -4.26 -6.21 -2.77
N LYS A 244 -5.48 -6.32 -2.26
CA LYS A 244 -6.29 -5.16 -1.88
C LYS A 244 -5.86 -4.72 -0.48
N SER A 245 -5.93 -3.42 -0.21
CA SER A 245 -5.57 -2.87 1.10
C SER A 245 -6.67 -3.05 2.16
N GLY A 246 -7.88 -3.43 1.75
CA GLY A 246 -9.07 -3.46 2.62
C GLY A 246 -9.57 -2.05 3.00
N ARG A 247 -8.86 -1.00 2.58
CA ARG A 247 -9.25 0.40 2.78
C ARG A 247 -10.13 0.87 1.62
N VAL A 248 -10.99 1.84 1.90
CA VAL A 248 -11.74 2.51 0.84
C VAL A 248 -10.77 3.39 0.08
N ALA A 249 -10.65 3.16 -1.23
CA ALA A 249 -9.83 3.97 -2.12
C ALA A 249 -10.11 5.46 -1.90
N LYS A 250 -9.05 6.26 -1.74
CA LYS A 250 -9.09 7.70 -1.44
C LYS A 250 -10.03 8.45 -2.36
N GLU A 251 -9.99 8.19 -3.66
CA GLU A 251 -10.89 8.88 -4.60
C GLU A 251 -12.35 8.49 -4.39
N LYS A 252 -12.64 7.22 -4.12
CA LYS A 252 -13.99 6.79 -3.77
C LYS A 252 -14.45 7.46 -2.47
N ARG A 253 -13.56 7.56 -1.48
CA ARG A 253 -13.84 8.29 -0.23
C ARG A 253 -14.12 9.77 -0.50
N ARG A 254 -13.28 10.44 -1.31
CA ARG A 254 -13.51 11.84 -1.74
C ARG A 254 -14.85 12.01 -2.45
N GLN A 255 -15.28 11.04 -3.25
CA GLN A 255 -16.62 11.05 -3.87
C GLN A 255 -17.74 10.92 -2.83
N GLU A 256 -17.61 10.05 -1.84
CA GLU A 256 -18.57 9.91 -0.74
C GLU A 256 -18.69 11.20 0.09
N LEU A 257 -17.56 11.85 0.42
CA LEU A 257 -17.55 13.14 1.10
C LEU A 257 -18.29 14.23 0.30
N ARG A 258 -18.01 14.32 -1.01
CA ARG A 258 -18.70 15.27 -1.91
C ARG A 258 -20.20 15.00 -1.97
N ALA A 259 -20.59 13.73 -2.12
CA ALA A 259 -22.00 13.33 -2.18
C ALA A 259 -22.75 13.74 -0.92
N LYS A 260 -22.15 13.53 0.27
CA LYS A 260 -22.76 13.93 1.54
C LYS A 260 -22.93 15.44 1.67
N LEU A 261 -21.93 16.23 1.25
CA LEU A 261 -22.03 17.69 1.27
C LEU A 261 -23.16 18.20 0.37
N TYR A 262 -23.31 17.63 -0.84
CA TYR A 262 -24.42 17.99 -1.73
C TYR A 262 -25.79 17.55 -1.21
N GLU A 263 -25.87 16.39 -0.55
CA GLU A 263 -27.09 15.93 0.12
C GLU A 263 -27.55 16.93 1.19
N LEU A 264 -26.64 17.35 2.07
CA LEU A 264 -26.93 18.31 3.13
C LEU A 264 -27.27 19.71 2.58
N ALA A 265 -26.64 20.12 1.49
CA ALA A 265 -26.97 21.35 0.77
C ALA A 265 -28.40 21.31 0.20
N ALA A 266 -28.78 20.19 -0.42
CA ALA A 266 -30.12 19.99 -0.97
C ALA A 266 -31.22 20.00 0.12
N GLN A 267 -30.87 19.61 1.34
CA GLN A 267 -31.74 19.70 2.52
C GLN A 267 -31.79 21.11 3.14
N GLY A 268 -31.00 22.07 2.62
CA GLY A 268 -30.91 23.43 3.14
C GLY A 268 -30.11 23.55 4.44
N LEU A 269 -29.35 22.52 4.82
CA LEU A 269 -28.58 22.47 6.07
C LEU A 269 -27.18 23.06 5.94
N LEU A 270 -26.65 23.15 4.71
CA LEU A 270 -25.37 23.79 4.40
C LEU A 270 -25.56 24.86 3.33
N SER A 271 -24.80 25.97 3.43
CA SER A 271 -24.80 27.03 2.42
C SER A 271 -23.90 26.69 1.24
N ASP A 272 -24.25 27.19 0.05
CA ASP A 272 -23.48 26.99 -1.20
C ASP A 272 -22.02 27.42 -1.06
N GLY A 273 -21.75 28.48 -0.28
CA GLY A 273 -20.39 28.95 -0.02
C GLY A 273 -19.54 27.96 0.77
N ILE A 274 -20.12 27.33 1.81
CA ILE A 274 -19.42 26.30 2.60
C ILE A 274 -19.20 25.05 1.74
N VAL A 275 -20.21 24.63 0.98
CA VAL A 275 -20.11 23.45 0.09
C VAL A 275 -19.04 23.66 -0.96
N SER A 276 -19.02 24.81 -1.63
CA SER A 276 -18.01 25.13 -2.65
C SER A 276 -16.58 25.12 -2.07
N ALA A 277 -16.38 25.74 -0.91
CA ALA A 277 -15.08 25.74 -0.22
C ALA A 277 -14.67 24.32 0.22
N ALA A 278 -15.61 23.53 0.76
CA ALA A 278 -15.35 22.16 1.18
C ALA A 278 -15.00 21.24 0.00
N VAL A 279 -15.72 21.34 -1.12
CA VAL A 279 -15.43 20.60 -2.35
C VAL A 279 -14.07 20.99 -2.94
N HIS A 280 -13.69 22.26 -2.83
CA HIS A 280 -12.35 22.71 -3.23
C HIS A 280 -11.27 22.01 -2.39
N VAL A 281 -11.40 22.01 -1.05
CA VAL A 281 -10.47 21.32 -0.13
C VAL A 281 -10.37 19.83 -0.45
N ILE A 282 -11.50 19.14 -0.68
CA ILE A 282 -11.52 17.71 -1.07
C ILE A 282 -10.79 17.46 -2.40
N SER A 283 -10.69 18.46 -3.27
CA SER A 283 -10.09 18.31 -4.61
C SER A 283 -8.61 18.66 -4.64
N LEU A 284 -8.04 19.20 -3.56
CA LEU A 284 -6.62 19.52 -3.49
C LEU A 284 -5.76 18.25 -3.51
N PRO A 285 -4.64 18.24 -4.26
CA PRO A 285 -3.62 17.21 -4.13
C PRO A 285 -2.99 17.24 -2.73
N ASP A 286 -2.73 16.08 -2.14
CA ASP A 286 -2.15 15.97 -0.79
C ASP A 286 -0.84 16.76 -0.60
N LYS A 287 0.00 16.80 -1.65
CA LYS A 287 1.27 17.54 -1.65
C LYS A 287 1.09 19.06 -1.56
N GLU A 288 -0.08 19.56 -1.92
CA GLU A 288 -0.42 20.98 -1.94
C GLU A 288 -1.24 21.40 -0.70
N MET A 289 -1.74 20.43 0.08
CA MET A 289 -2.54 20.72 1.28
C MET A 289 -1.70 21.30 2.41
N THR A 290 -2.10 22.45 2.91
CA THR A 290 -1.57 23.07 4.12
C THR A 290 -2.08 22.33 5.37
N ALA A 291 -1.51 22.64 6.55
CA ALA A 291 -2.01 22.09 7.82
C ALA A 291 -3.49 22.46 8.04
N LYS A 292 -3.87 23.69 7.68
CA LYS A 292 -5.24 24.19 7.74
C LYS A 292 -6.18 23.39 6.81
N ASP A 293 -5.76 23.11 5.58
CA ASP A 293 -6.56 22.31 4.64
C ASP A 293 -6.81 20.90 5.17
N ARG A 294 -5.82 20.31 5.86
CA ARG A 294 -5.98 18.98 6.50
C ARG A 294 -6.96 19.01 7.65
N GLU A 295 -6.94 20.04 8.49
CA GLU A 295 -7.94 20.22 9.55
C GLU A 295 -9.34 20.39 8.97
N CYS A 296 -9.48 21.16 7.89
CA CYS A 296 -10.74 21.30 7.16
C CYS A 296 -11.22 19.97 6.60
N LEU A 297 -10.34 19.18 5.98
CA LEU A 297 -10.69 17.85 5.48
C LEU A 297 -11.16 16.94 6.61
N GLN A 298 -10.50 16.96 7.77
CA GLN A 298 -10.91 16.18 8.95
C GLN A 298 -12.31 16.56 9.44
N LEU A 299 -12.68 17.84 9.42
CA LEU A 299 -14.03 18.27 9.78
C LEU A 299 -15.08 17.69 8.80
N ILE A 300 -14.78 17.66 7.50
CA ILE A 300 -15.68 17.08 6.48
C ILE A 300 -15.85 15.57 6.72
N GLU A 301 -14.76 14.88 7.04
CA GLU A 301 -14.79 13.46 7.35
C GLU A 301 -15.61 13.18 8.62
N GLN A 302 -15.41 13.94 9.69
CA GLN A 302 -16.19 13.82 10.91
C GLN A 302 -17.69 14.07 10.68
N LEU A 303 -18.04 15.04 9.83
CA LEU A 303 -19.42 15.27 9.44
C LEU A 303 -19.99 14.09 8.67
N THR A 304 -19.23 13.54 7.72
CA THR A 304 -19.68 12.43 6.87
C THR A 304 -19.85 11.13 7.66
N ASP A 305 -18.99 10.90 8.64
CA ASP A 305 -19.07 9.75 9.56
C ASP A 305 -20.02 9.98 10.73
N GLU A 306 -20.80 11.07 10.71
CA GLU A 306 -21.78 11.42 11.75
C GLU A 306 -21.17 11.59 13.17
N ARG A 307 -19.87 11.86 13.24
CA ARG A 307 -19.14 12.10 14.50
C ARG A 307 -19.40 13.49 15.07
N ILE A 308 -19.81 14.44 14.22
CA ILE A 308 -20.22 15.79 14.61
C ILE A 308 -21.56 16.16 13.95
N SER A 309 -22.35 16.99 14.62
CA SER A 309 -23.59 17.52 14.06
C SER A 309 -23.31 18.57 12.97
N VAL A 310 -24.28 18.80 12.07
CA VAL A 310 -24.15 19.82 11.02
C VAL A 310 -23.90 21.21 11.61
N GLY A 311 -24.58 21.56 12.71
CA GLY A 311 -24.37 22.84 13.39
C GLY A 311 -22.95 23.01 13.94
N ASN A 312 -22.41 21.97 14.60
CA ASN A 312 -21.04 21.98 15.10
C ASN A 312 -20.02 22.05 13.95
N PHE A 313 -20.28 21.33 12.86
CA PHE A 313 -19.46 21.41 11.66
C PHE A 313 -19.40 22.83 11.10
N VAL A 314 -20.54 23.52 10.93
CA VAL A 314 -20.57 24.89 10.42
C VAL A 314 -19.79 25.84 11.33
N GLU A 315 -19.97 25.73 12.65
CA GLU A 315 -19.24 26.57 13.62
C GLU A 315 -17.72 26.36 13.54
N CYS A 316 -17.28 25.10 13.56
CA CYS A 316 -15.86 24.74 13.43
C CYS A 316 -15.31 25.14 12.06
N TRP A 317 -16.07 24.94 10.98
CA TRP A 317 -15.67 25.29 9.62
C TRP A 317 -15.41 26.78 9.47
N VAL A 318 -16.29 27.64 9.99
CA VAL A 318 -16.11 29.09 9.93
C VAL A 318 -14.87 29.50 10.71
N LYS A 319 -14.68 28.95 11.91
CA LYS A 319 -13.53 29.24 12.78
C LYS A 319 -12.20 28.76 12.20
N THR A 320 -12.18 27.57 11.61
CA THR A 320 -10.93 26.92 11.18
C THR A 320 -10.63 27.19 9.71
N CYS A 321 -11.62 27.12 8.82
CA CYS A 321 -11.40 27.14 7.36
C CYS A 321 -11.54 28.54 6.77
N LEU A 322 -12.49 29.33 7.27
CA LEU A 322 -12.79 30.67 6.73
C LEU A 322 -12.10 31.82 7.50
N SER A 323 -11.55 31.57 8.69
CA SER A 323 -10.77 32.59 9.39
C SER A 323 -9.43 32.82 8.67
N ASN A 324 -9.21 34.04 8.20
CA ASN A 324 -7.88 34.45 7.76
C ASN A 324 -7.07 34.87 8.98
N GLU A 325 -5.82 34.43 9.10
CA GLU A 325 -4.88 34.90 10.14
C GLU A 325 -4.66 36.44 10.08
N SER A 326 -5.13 37.12 9.04
CA SER A 326 -5.12 38.59 8.92
C SER A 326 -6.30 39.31 9.57
N GLU A 327 -7.28 38.62 10.17
CA GLU A 327 -8.44 39.25 10.83
C GLU A 327 -8.46 39.11 12.36
N GLN A 328 -7.28 39.09 12.99
CA GLN A 328 -7.17 39.47 14.41
C GLN A 328 -7.26 40.99 14.64
N LYS A 329 -8.19 41.65 13.95
CA LYS A 329 -8.69 42.98 14.32
C LYS A 329 -10.21 42.97 14.39
N GLY A 330 -10.68 42.46 15.52
CA GLY A 330 -11.90 42.93 16.16
C GLY A 330 -13.21 42.57 15.47
N VAL A 331 -13.65 41.32 15.63
CA VAL A 331 -15.09 41.03 15.68
C VAL A 331 -15.37 40.34 17.00
N TRP A 332 -15.69 41.17 17.99
CA TRP A 332 -16.25 40.72 19.26
C TRP A 332 -17.62 40.07 19.01
N SER A 333 -17.81 38.89 19.58
CA SER A 333 -19.09 38.19 19.70
C SER A 333 -20.17 39.10 20.30
N GLY A 334 -21.33 39.17 19.63
CA GLY A 334 -22.48 39.96 20.07
C GLY A 334 -23.61 39.13 20.68
N SER A 335 -23.65 39.11 22.01
CA SER A 335 -24.81 38.90 22.90
C SER A 335 -25.50 37.52 23.00
N PRO A 336 -25.61 36.93 24.21
CA PRO A 336 -26.41 35.73 24.48
C PRO A 336 -27.94 35.97 24.45
N TYR A 337 -28.40 37.18 24.09
CA TYR A 337 -29.83 37.52 24.00
C TYR A 337 -30.35 37.71 22.56
N ALA A 338 -29.55 37.43 21.54
CA ALA A 338 -29.94 37.57 20.12
C ALA A 338 -30.59 36.30 19.53
N SER A 339 -31.25 35.48 20.35
CA SER A 339 -31.83 34.20 19.93
C SER A 339 -33.14 34.31 19.14
N ASN A 340 -33.63 35.51 18.78
CA ASN A 340 -34.91 35.67 18.05
C ASN A 340 -35.00 36.97 17.20
N SER A 341 -34.05 37.27 16.31
CA SER A 341 -34.31 38.29 15.26
C SER A 341 -33.65 37.96 13.92
N ASP A 342 -34.47 37.81 12.89
CA ASP A 342 -34.14 37.21 11.58
C ASP A 342 -33.63 38.17 10.49
N PHE A 343 -33.03 39.33 10.79
CA PHE A 343 -32.62 40.24 9.70
C PHE A 343 -31.30 40.98 9.93
N ALA A 344 -30.23 40.46 9.33
CA ALA A 344 -29.06 41.24 8.94
C ALA A 344 -29.07 41.37 7.41
N TRP A 345 -29.18 42.61 6.89
CA TRP A 345 -29.19 42.86 5.45
C TRP A 345 -27.81 43.40 5.03
N SER A 346 -27.22 42.81 4.00
CA SER A 346 -26.05 43.37 3.31
C SER A 346 -26.51 44.12 2.06
N VAL A 347 -26.12 45.39 1.92
CA VAL A 347 -26.32 46.16 0.69
C VAL A 347 -24.96 46.41 0.06
N SER A 348 -24.73 45.87 -1.13
CA SER A 348 -23.54 46.15 -1.94
C SER A 348 -23.78 47.40 -2.78
N PHE A 349 -22.97 48.43 -2.60
CA PHE A 349 -22.94 49.57 -3.52
C PHE A 349 -21.89 49.33 -4.60
N ASN A 350 -22.29 49.53 -5.85
CA ASN A 350 -21.37 49.63 -6.97
C ASN A 350 -21.04 51.12 -7.13
N ASP A 351 -19.81 51.53 -6.86
CA ASP A 351 -19.40 52.94 -6.81
C ASP A 351 -19.15 53.57 -8.20
N GLY A 352 -19.52 52.86 -9.28
CA GLY A 352 -19.68 53.46 -10.60
C GLY A 352 -18.39 53.87 -11.31
N LEU A 353 -17.21 53.43 -10.84
CA LEU A 353 -15.95 53.68 -11.55
C LEU A 353 -15.64 52.52 -12.52
N SER A 354 -16.03 52.72 -13.78
CA SER A 354 -15.63 51.87 -14.90
C SER A 354 -14.13 52.03 -15.18
N GLY A 355 -13.31 51.11 -14.68
CA GLY A 355 -11.89 51.05 -15.02
C GLY A 355 -11.19 49.92 -14.26
N ALA A 356 -10.53 49.04 -15.00
CA ALA A 356 -9.89 47.82 -14.51
C ALA A 356 -9.07 48.02 -13.20
N LEU A 357 -9.62 47.54 -12.08
CA LEU A 357 -8.99 46.95 -10.88
C LEU A 357 -10.07 46.92 -9.78
N ASN A 358 -10.79 45.80 -9.71
CA ASN A 358 -11.94 45.61 -8.84
C ASN A 358 -11.51 45.54 -7.36
N ARG A 359 -11.53 46.67 -6.63
CA ARG A 359 -11.49 46.68 -5.16
C ARG A 359 -12.91 46.79 -4.64
N SER A 360 -13.54 45.65 -4.34
CA SER A 360 -14.79 45.64 -3.59
C SER A 360 -14.53 46.13 -2.17
N SER A 361 -14.84 47.40 -1.91
CA SER A 361 -14.81 47.96 -0.56
C SER A 361 -16.09 47.53 0.15
N ASN A 362 -16.09 46.37 0.81
CA ASN A 362 -17.23 45.97 1.64
C ASN A 362 -17.27 46.85 2.89
N VAL A 363 -18.16 47.84 2.91
CA VAL A 363 -18.45 48.63 4.12
C VAL A 363 -19.71 48.06 4.77
N ALA A 364 -19.56 47.45 5.94
CA ALA A 364 -20.68 46.94 6.72
C ALA A 364 -21.22 48.04 7.65
N PHE A 365 -22.52 48.32 7.58
CA PHE A 365 -23.21 49.20 8.52
C PHE A 365 -24.10 48.39 9.46
N ARG A 366 -24.15 48.79 10.73
CA ARG A 366 -25.09 48.26 11.72
C ARG A 366 -26.09 49.35 12.10
N LEU A 367 -27.37 49.14 11.79
CA LEU A 367 -28.44 49.96 12.33
C LEU A 367 -28.81 49.41 13.71
N VAL A 368 -28.60 50.21 14.75
CA VAL A 368 -29.08 49.93 16.11
C VAL A 368 -30.28 50.86 16.36
N ARG A 369 -31.39 50.30 16.83
CA ARG A 369 -32.59 51.09 17.15
C ARG A 369 -32.25 51.99 18.35
N GLY A 370 -32.38 53.31 18.18
CA GLY A 370 -32.01 54.28 19.21
C GLY A 370 -32.77 54.03 20.51
N GLY A 371 -32.03 53.78 21.60
CA GLY A 371 -32.59 53.62 22.95
C GLY A 371 -31.96 52.54 23.84
N GLN A 372 -30.89 51.85 23.43
CA GLN A 372 -30.04 51.02 24.30
C GLN A 372 -28.58 51.05 23.86
#